data_AF-A0A7J8DLM7-F1
#
_entry.id   AF-A0A7J8DLM7-F1
#
_cell.length_a   1.000
_cell.length_b   1.000
_cell.length_c   1.000
_cell.angle_alpha   90.00
_cell.angle_beta   90.00
_cell.angle_gamma   90.00
#
_symmetry.space_group_name_H-M   'P 1'
#
loop_
_entity.id
_entity.type
_entity.pdbx_description
1 polymer ?
#
loop_
_entity_poly.entity_id
_entity_poly.type
_entity_poly.pdbx_seq_one_letter_code
_entity_poly.pdbx_strand_id
1 'polypeptide(L)'
;MVEHILNTEENWNSWKNEGCPSFVKERASDTKPTRVVRKRTAPEDFLGKGPNKKILMGNEELTRLWNLCPDNMEACKSETREYMPTLEEFFEEAIEQADPENMVENEYKAVNNSNYGWRALRLLARRSPHFFQPTNQQFKSLPEYLENMVIKLAKELPPPSEEIKTGPDVRRDKPVTGEQIEVFANKLGEQWKILAPYLEMKDSEIRQIECDSEDMKMRAKQLLVAWQDQEGVHATPENLINALNKSGLSDLAESLTNDNETNS
;
A
#
# COMPACT_ATOMS: atom_id res chain seq x y z
N MET A 1 -2.27 -46.46 33.97
CA MET A 1 -2.91 -45.52 33.02
C MET A 1 -2.78 -44.08 33.52
N VAL A 2 -3.24 -43.77 34.74
CA VAL A 2 -3.09 -42.44 35.36
C VAL A 2 -1.62 -42.02 35.53
N GLU A 3 -0.76 -42.90 36.05
CA GLU A 3 0.69 -42.60 36.18
C GLU A 3 1.38 -42.30 34.85
N HIS A 4 0.95 -42.93 33.76
CA HIS A 4 1.50 -42.66 32.44
C HIS A 4 1.08 -41.27 31.94
N ILE A 5 -0.17 -40.87 32.20
CA ILE A 5 -0.71 -39.56 31.86
C ILE A 5 0.03 -38.45 32.63
N LEU A 6 0.24 -38.65 33.93
CA LEU A 6 1.00 -37.69 34.76
C LEU A 6 2.44 -37.54 34.28
N ASN A 7 3.12 -38.65 33.95
CA ASN A 7 4.47 -38.60 33.36
C ASN A 7 4.49 -37.88 32.00
N THR A 8 3.46 -38.02 31.16
CA THR A 8 3.38 -37.26 29.90
C THR A 8 3.14 -35.77 30.12
N GLU A 9 2.35 -35.39 31.13
CA GLU A 9 2.11 -33.99 31.49
C GLU A 9 3.36 -33.32 32.08
N GLU A 10 4.09 -34.03 32.96
CA GLU A 10 5.36 -33.54 33.51
C GLU A 10 6.40 -33.30 32.41
N ASN A 11 6.54 -34.25 31.48
CA ASN A 11 7.43 -34.10 30.32
C ASN A 11 7.04 -32.91 29.43
N TRP A 12 5.74 -32.71 29.21
CA TRP A 12 5.23 -31.58 28.43
C TRP A 12 5.46 -30.24 29.11
N ASN A 13 5.28 -30.17 30.43
CA ASN A 13 5.57 -28.98 31.22
C ASN A 13 7.07 -28.65 31.21
N SER A 14 7.96 -29.65 31.35
CA SER A 14 9.41 -29.43 31.26
C SER A 14 9.81 -28.88 29.90
N TRP A 15 9.32 -29.48 28.80
CA TRP A 15 9.62 -29.02 27.43
C TRP A 15 9.18 -27.57 27.17
N LYS A 16 8.01 -27.17 27.68
CA LYS A 16 7.55 -25.78 27.60
C LYS A 16 8.40 -24.83 28.44
N ASN A 17 8.73 -25.21 29.67
CA ASN A 17 9.55 -24.40 30.57
C ASN A 17 10.99 -24.22 30.04
N GLU A 18 11.49 -25.18 29.28
CA GLU A 18 12.78 -25.12 28.56
C GLU A 18 12.72 -24.28 27.27
N GLY A 19 11.59 -23.62 26.99
CA GLY A 19 11.45 -22.72 25.85
C GLY A 19 11.08 -23.42 24.54
N CYS A 20 10.41 -24.58 24.62
CA CYS A 20 9.93 -25.33 23.46
C CYS A 20 11.06 -25.69 22.46
N PRO A 21 12.11 -26.41 22.89
CA PRO A 21 13.22 -26.77 22.02
C PRO A 21 12.75 -27.56 20.80
N SER A 22 13.31 -27.25 19.63
CA SER A 22 12.95 -27.88 18.36
C SER A 22 13.10 -29.39 18.41
N PHE A 23 12.04 -30.11 18.03
CA PHE A 23 12.08 -31.57 17.84
C PHE A 23 12.88 -31.98 16.59
N VAL A 24 13.24 -31.02 15.73
CA VAL A 24 14.12 -31.26 14.60
C VAL A 24 15.51 -31.50 15.16
N LYS A 25 15.88 -32.78 15.24
CA LYS A 25 17.24 -33.20 15.57
C LYS A 25 18.18 -32.49 14.59
N GLU A 26 18.89 -31.47 15.05
CA GLU A 26 19.94 -30.84 14.25
C GLU A 26 20.84 -31.96 13.77
N ARG A 27 20.99 -32.09 12.45
CA ARG A 27 21.95 -33.05 11.90
C ARG A 27 23.28 -32.65 12.50
N ALA A 28 23.89 -33.55 13.30
CA ALA A 28 25.25 -33.37 13.76
C ALA A 28 26.06 -32.90 12.56
N SER A 29 26.72 -31.75 12.69
CA SER A 29 27.63 -31.26 11.67
C SER A 29 28.59 -32.40 11.39
N ASP A 30 28.40 -33.05 10.24
CA ASP A 30 29.25 -34.15 9.83
C ASP A 30 30.66 -33.57 9.76
N THR A 31 31.49 -33.83 10.78
CA THR A 31 32.95 -33.61 10.78
C THR A 31 33.66 -34.61 9.86
N LYS A 32 32.92 -35.19 8.91
CA LYS A 32 33.50 -35.75 7.71
C LYS A 32 34.17 -34.57 6.99
N PRO A 33 35.42 -34.70 6.52
CA PRO A 33 35.95 -33.70 5.59
C PRO A 33 34.88 -33.56 4.52
N THR A 34 34.36 -32.34 4.35
CA THR A 34 33.31 -32.06 3.37
C THR A 34 33.81 -32.67 2.10
N ARG A 35 33.29 -33.85 1.73
CA ARG A 35 33.57 -34.43 0.43
C ARG A 35 33.09 -33.33 -0.46
N VAL A 36 34.01 -32.65 -1.14
CA VAL A 36 33.69 -31.45 -1.89
C VAL A 36 32.63 -31.94 -2.84
N VAL A 37 31.37 -31.70 -2.48
CA VAL A 37 30.27 -31.80 -3.41
C VAL A 37 30.72 -30.68 -4.31
N ARG A 38 31.35 -31.06 -5.43
CA ARG A 38 31.45 -30.19 -6.58
C ARG A 38 29.99 -29.87 -6.81
N LYS A 39 29.51 -28.77 -6.18
CA LYS A 39 28.32 -28.08 -6.60
C LYS A 39 28.56 -28.03 -8.09
N ARG A 40 27.71 -28.71 -8.87
CA ARG A 40 27.75 -28.54 -10.32
C ARG A 40 27.86 -27.04 -10.47
N THR A 41 28.99 -26.57 -10.99
CA THR A 41 29.15 -25.15 -11.27
C THR A 41 27.88 -24.80 -12.00
N ALA A 42 27.09 -23.86 -11.43
CA ALA A 42 25.89 -23.40 -12.10
C ALA A 42 26.33 -23.18 -13.55
N PRO A 43 25.62 -23.76 -14.55
CA PRO A 43 26.05 -23.70 -15.93
C PRO A 43 26.55 -22.29 -16.21
N GLU A 44 27.77 -22.15 -16.75
CA GLU A 44 28.37 -20.80 -16.94
C GLU A 44 27.44 -19.89 -17.75
N ASP A 45 26.49 -20.48 -18.47
CA ASP A 45 25.43 -19.82 -19.22
C ASP A 45 24.30 -19.22 -18.37
N PHE A 46 24.18 -19.54 -17.06
CA PHE A 46 23.11 -19.04 -16.18
C PHE A 46 23.53 -17.80 -15.38
N LEU A 47 24.83 -17.64 -15.11
CA LEU A 47 25.37 -16.46 -14.41
C LEU A 47 26.40 -15.79 -15.32
N GLY A 48 26.11 -14.57 -15.74
CA GLY A 48 26.97 -13.78 -16.60
C GLY A 48 28.35 -13.57 -15.99
N LYS A 49 29.38 -13.60 -16.83
CA LYS A 49 30.77 -13.34 -16.44
C LYS A 49 30.97 -11.85 -16.14
N GLY A 50 31.44 -11.52 -14.94
CA GLY A 50 31.73 -10.15 -14.52
C GLY A 50 31.48 -9.92 -13.02
N PRO A 51 31.82 -8.72 -12.48
CA PRO A 51 31.57 -8.38 -11.09
C PRO A 51 30.08 -8.37 -10.73
N ASN A 52 29.21 -8.05 -11.70
CA ASN A 52 27.75 -8.17 -11.59
C ASN A 52 27.32 -9.49 -12.22
N LYS A 53 27.12 -10.52 -11.38
CA LYS A 53 26.65 -11.86 -11.79
C LYS A 53 25.19 -11.79 -12.28
N LYS A 54 24.99 -11.36 -13.52
CA LYS A 54 23.66 -11.24 -14.13
C LYS A 54 23.05 -12.62 -14.35
N ILE A 55 21.78 -12.80 -14.03
CA ILE A 55 21.04 -14.05 -14.25
C ILE A 55 20.64 -14.13 -15.72
N LEU A 56 21.18 -15.10 -16.46
CA LEU A 56 20.91 -15.35 -17.87
C LEU A 56 19.85 -16.45 -17.99
N MET A 57 18.66 -16.09 -18.47
CA MET A 57 17.51 -17.00 -18.59
C MET A 57 17.31 -17.52 -20.02
N GLY A 58 18.29 -17.33 -20.91
CA GLY A 58 18.26 -17.78 -22.32
C GLY A 58 17.38 -16.94 -23.25
N ASN A 59 16.38 -16.22 -22.72
CA ASN A 59 15.62 -15.20 -23.43
C ASN A 59 16.08 -13.81 -22.96
N GLU A 60 16.25 -12.87 -23.90
CA GLU A 60 16.73 -11.50 -23.62
C GLU A 60 15.79 -10.73 -22.69
N GLU A 61 14.46 -10.84 -22.85
CA GLU A 61 13.49 -10.16 -21.98
C GLU A 61 13.43 -10.78 -20.59
N LEU A 62 13.50 -12.12 -20.48
CA LEU A 62 13.55 -12.76 -19.16
C LEU A 62 14.85 -12.43 -18.43
N THR A 63 15.97 -12.38 -19.17
CA THR A 63 17.27 -11.94 -18.64
C THR A 63 17.18 -10.48 -18.19
N ARG A 64 16.53 -9.59 -18.95
CA ARG A 64 16.31 -8.19 -18.56
C ARG A 64 15.48 -8.08 -17.28
N LEU A 65 14.34 -8.77 -17.22
CA LEU A 65 13.42 -8.73 -16.07
C LEU A 65 14.05 -9.28 -14.79
N TRP A 66 14.78 -10.40 -14.87
CA TRP A 66 15.43 -11.01 -13.71
C TRP A 66 16.65 -10.25 -13.20
N ASN A 67 17.17 -9.30 -13.97
CA ASN A 67 18.26 -8.41 -13.59
C ASN A 67 17.81 -6.97 -13.32
N LEU A 68 16.49 -6.71 -13.31
CA LEU A 68 15.93 -5.39 -13.00
C LEU A 68 16.22 -4.99 -11.55
N CYS A 69 16.18 -5.95 -10.63
CA CYS A 69 16.57 -5.78 -9.24
C CYS A 69 17.71 -6.75 -8.90
N PRO A 70 18.86 -6.25 -8.39
CA PRO A 70 19.98 -7.11 -8.01
C PRO A 70 19.64 -8.04 -6.84
N ASP A 71 18.71 -7.64 -5.96
CA ASP A 71 18.08 -8.52 -4.97
C ASP A 71 16.58 -8.68 -5.25
N ASN A 72 16.21 -9.80 -5.87
CA ASN A 72 14.82 -10.16 -6.14
C ASN A 72 14.00 -10.34 -4.84
N MET A 73 14.65 -10.58 -3.69
CA MET A 73 13.97 -10.65 -2.41
C MET A 73 13.62 -9.28 -1.86
N GLU A 74 14.45 -8.26 -2.09
CA GLU A 74 14.10 -6.87 -1.80
C GLU A 74 12.98 -6.37 -2.71
N ALA A 75 12.97 -6.76 -3.99
CA ALA A 75 11.87 -6.45 -4.91
C ALA A 75 10.51 -6.99 -4.43
N CYS A 76 10.50 -8.11 -3.69
CA CYS A 76 9.30 -8.67 -3.07
C CYS A 76 8.88 -8.00 -1.76
N LYS A 77 9.74 -7.14 -1.18
CA LYS A 77 9.45 -6.35 0.03
C LYS A 77 8.98 -4.93 -0.29
N SER A 78 8.85 -4.59 -1.57
CA SER A 78 8.36 -3.28 -1.99
C SER A 78 6.97 -3.01 -1.40
N GLU A 79 6.78 -1.83 -0.82
CA GLU A 79 5.52 -1.40 -0.22
C GLU A 79 4.39 -1.35 -1.26
N THR A 80 4.73 -1.08 -2.52
CA THR A 80 3.81 -1.17 -3.68
C THR A 80 3.27 -2.59 -3.95
N ARG A 81 3.85 -3.63 -3.34
CA ARG A 81 3.39 -5.03 -3.44
C ARG A 81 2.62 -5.49 -2.20
N GLU A 82 2.38 -4.64 -1.20
CA GLU A 82 1.46 -4.95 -0.11
C GLU A 82 0.00 -4.83 -0.58
N TYR A 83 -0.51 -5.87 -1.24
CA TYR A 83 -1.91 -5.95 -1.71
C TYR A 83 -2.94 -6.19 -0.59
N MET A 84 -2.60 -5.87 0.67
CA MET A 84 -3.48 -6.10 1.79
C MET A 84 -4.37 -4.86 2.01
N PRO A 85 -5.70 -4.98 1.84
CA PRO A 85 -6.61 -3.85 2.01
C PRO A 85 -6.56 -3.32 3.44
N THR A 86 -6.91 -2.06 3.62
CA THR A 86 -7.09 -1.49 4.96
C THR A 86 -8.32 -2.10 5.65
N LEU A 87 -8.40 -1.95 6.98
CA LEU A 87 -9.59 -2.39 7.72
C LEU A 87 -10.83 -1.61 7.29
N GLU A 88 -10.67 -0.31 7.04
CA GLU A 88 -11.74 0.59 6.60
C GLU A 88 -12.30 0.13 5.24
N GLU A 89 -11.45 0.00 4.22
CA GLU A 89 -11.88 -0.42 2.87
C GLU A 89 -12.51 -1.83 2.86
N PHE A 90 -12.00 -2.76 3.66
CA PHE A 90 -12.51 -4.13 3.66
C PHE A 90 -13.84 -4.28 4.41
N PHE A 91 -14.05 -3.47 5.46
CA PHE A 91 -15.25 -3.54 6.30
C PHE A 91 -16.32 -2.50 5.92
N GLU A 92 -16.06 -1.56 5.01
CA GLU A 92 -17.00 -0.56 4.52
C GLU A 92 -18.39 -1.15 4.22
N GLU A 93 -18.46 -2.17 3.35
CA GLU A 93 -19.72 -2.84 3.00
C GLU A 93 -20.43 -3.45 4.23
N ALA A 94 -19.67 -4.05 5.15
CA ALA A 94 -20.24 -4.65 6.35
C ALA A 94 -20.70 -3.59 7.37
N ILE A 95 -20.04 -2.43 7.42
CA ILE A 95 -20.40 -1.28 8.25
C ILE A 95 -21.70 -0.66 7.73
N GLU A 96 -21.82 -0.45 6.42
CA GLU A 96 -23.05 0.05 5.79
C GLU A 96 -24.23 -0.91 6.06
N GLN A 97 -24.02 -2.21 5.93
CA GLN A 97 -25.05 -3.23 6.21
C GLN A 97 -25.41 -3.35 7.71
N ALA A 98 -24.56 -2.84 8.60
CA ALA A 98 -24.82 -2.81 10.04
C ALA A 98 -25.66 -1.58 10.46
N ASP A 99 -25.79 -0.57 9.60
CA ASP A 99 -26.64 0.60 9.85
C ASP A 99 -28.14 0.21 9.82
N PRO A 100 -28.89 0.47 10.91
CA PRO A 100 -30.34 0.27 10.94
C PRO A 100 -31.12 0.97 9.82
N GLU A 101 -30.59 2.06 9.24
CA GLU A 101 -31.26 2.81 8.15
C GLU A 101 -31.27 2.05 6.82
N ASN A 102 -30.28 1.19 6.57
CA ASN A 102 -30.15 0.47 5.30
C ASN A 102 -31.09 -0.74 5.16
N MET A 103 -31.86 -1.07 6.22
CA MET A 103 -32.88 -2.14 6.24
C MET A 103 -32.40 -3.49 5.64
N VAL A 104 -31.11 -3.82 5.79
CA VAL A 104 -30.56 -5.07 5.27
C VAL A 104 -30.95 -6.23 6.16
N GLU A 105 -31.65 -7.21 5.59
CA GLU A 105 -32.01 -8.44 6.28
C GLU A 105 -30.76 -9.22 6.73
N ASN A 106 -30.80 -9.77 7.94
CA ASN A 106 -29.66 -10.45 8.54
C ASN A 106 -29.06 -11.54 7.64
N GLU A 107 -29.88 -12.29 6.91
CA GLU A 107 -29.43 -13.39 6.04
C GLU A 107 -28.49 -12.93 4.91
N TYR A 108 -28.59 -11.67 4.48
CA TYR A 108 -27.80 -11.13 3.37
C TYR A 108 -26.58 -10.33 3.82
N LYS A 109 -26.33 -10.20 5.12
CA LYS A 109 -25.17 -9.48 5.62
C LYS A 109 -23.87 -10.21 5.25
N ALA A 110 -22.85 -9.45 4.84
CA ALA A 110 -21.53 -9.93 4.46
C ALA A 110 -20.87 -10.76 5.57
N VAL A 111 -21.09 -10.41 6.84
CA VAL A 111 -20.61 -11.14 8.01
C VAL A 111 -21.13 -12.59 8.11
N ASN A 112 -22.27 -12.91 7.48
CA ASN A 112 -22.81 -14.27 7.43
C ASN A 112 -22.20 -15.12 6.32
N ASN A 113 -21.50 -14.51 5.35
CA ASN A 113 -20.75 -15.24 4.36
C ASN A 113 -19.46 -15.81 4.98
N SER A 114 -19.32 -17.14 4.96
CA SER A 114 -18.16 -17.82 5.55
C SER A 114 -16.82 -17.37 4.95
N ASN A 115 -16.76 -17.15 3.63
CA ASN A 115 -15.53 -16.70 2.96
C ASN A 115 -15.16 -15.27 3.38
N TYR A 116 -16.15 -14.38 3.46
CA TYR A 116 -15.96 -13.03 3.97
C TYR A 116 -15.45 -13.09 5.41
N GLY A 117 -16.10 -13.87 6.28
CA GLY A 117 -15.73 -13.96 7.68
C GLY A 117 -14.30 -14.47 7.91
N TRP A 118 -13.84 -15.46 7.15
CA TRP A 118 -12.46 -15.94 7.24
C TRP A 118 -11.42 -14.97 6.66
N ARG A 119 -11.80 -14.13 5.70
CA ARG A 119 -10.95 -13.04 5.20
C ARG A 119 -10.88 -11.90 6.22
N ALA A 120 -12.03 -11.51 6.77
CA ALA A 120 -12.19 -10.54 7.83
C ALA A 120 -11.32 -10.90 9.05
N LEU A 121 -11.41 -12.15 9.52
CA LEU A 121 -10.65 -12.62 10.67
C LEU A 121 -9.13 -12.57 10.43
N ARG A 122 -8.67 -12.97 9.24
CA ARG A 122 -7.25 -12.90 8.87
C ARG A 122 -6.74 -11.47 8.78
N LEU A 123 -7.57 -10.56 8.27
CA LEU A 123 -7.23 -9.15 8.16
C LEU A 123 -7.16 -8.51 9.55
N LEU A 124 -8.17 -8.74 10.40
CA LEU A 124 -8.19 -8.28 11.79
C LEU A 124 -6.95 -8.76 12.56
N ALA A 125 -6.59 -10.03 12.44
CA ALA A 125 -5.41 -10.57 13.13
C ALA A 125 -4.08 -9.90 12.73
N ARG A 126 -4.01 -9.25 11.56
CA ARG A 126 -2.79 -8.62 11.05
C ARG A 126 -2.78 -7.10 11.22
N ARG A 127 -3.95 -6.46 11.08
CA ARG A 127 -4.07 -5.00 11.03
C ARG A 127 -4.71 -4.41 12.30
N SER A 128 -5.47 -5.19 13.08
CA SER A 128 -6.10 -4.69 14.30
C SER A 128 -5.14 -4.79 15.50
N PRO A 129 -4.79 -3.67 16.16
CA PRO A 129 -3.96 -3.67 17.37
C PRO A 129 -4.63 -4.39 18.56
N HIS A 130 -5.97 -4.48 18.53
CA HIS A 130 -6.79 -4.98 19.63
C HIS A 130 -7.20 -6.45 19.45
N PHE A 131 -6.82 -7.09 18.35
CA PHE A 131 -7.26 -8.46 18.04
C PHE A 131 -6.83 -9.50 19.08
N PHE A 132 -5.60 -9.40 19.60
CA PHE A 132 -5.04 -10.36 20.56
C PHE A 132 -5.17 -9.91 22.02
N GLN A 133 -5.99 -8.90 22.30
CA GLN A 133 -6.21 -8.46 23.67
C GLN A 133 -7.11 -9.45 24.41
N PRO A 134 -6.85 -9.75 25.70
CA PRO A 134 -7.74 -10.58 26.50
C PRO A 134 -9.12 -9.91 26.59
N THR A 135 -10.13 -10.49 25.92
CA THR A 135 -11.51 -10.03 26.03
C THR A 135 -12.29 -10.98 26.93
N ASN A 136 -13.08 -10.45 27.86
CA ASN A 136 -14.03 -11.24 28.65
C ASN A 136 -15.31 -11.58 27.86
N GLN A 137 -15.39 -11.17 26.59
CA GLN A 137 -16.57 -11.33 25.76
C GLN A 137 -16.49 -12.67 25.04
N GLN A 138 -17.37 -13.60 25.39
CA GLN A 138 -17.48 -14.89 24.71
C GLN A 138 -18.44 -14.75 23.52
N PHE A 139 -18.00 -15.19 22.35
CA PHE A 139 -18.80 -15.20 21.12
C PHE A 139 -19.17 -16.65 20.79
N LYS A 140 -20.43 -16.90 20.41
CA LYS A 140 -20.91 -18.25 20.10
C LYS A 140 -20.66 -18.62 18.64
N SER A 141 -20.51 -17.61 17.77
CA SER A 141 -20.27 -17.80 16.35
C SER A 141 -19.36 -16.73 15.76
N LEU A 142 -18.74 -17.04 14.61
CA LEU A 142 -17.90 -16.09 13.87
C LEU A 142 -18.68 -14.86 13.37
N PRO A 143 -19.90 -14.99 12.79
CA PRO A 143 -20.67 -13.82 12.40
C PRO A 143 -20.99 -12.89 13.57
N GLU A 144 -21.36 -13.43 14.74
CA GLU A 144 -21.62 -12.65 15.95
C GLU A 144 -20.37 -11.89 16.44
N TYR A 145 -19.19 -12.52 16.36
CA TYR A 145 -17.93 -11.83 16.64
C TYR A 145 -17.68 -10.69 15.64
N LEU A 146 -17.89 -10.94 14.35
CA LEU A 146 -17.66 -9.96 13.30
C LEU A 146 -18.65 -8.80 13.36
N GLU A 147 -19.92 -9.03 13.66
CA GLU A 147 -20.91 -7.95 13.88
C GLU A 147 -20.46 -7.03 15.02
N ASN A 148 -20.00 -7.59 16.13
CA ASN A 148 -19.47 -6.81 17.24
C ASN A 148 -18.19 -6.05 16.86
N MET A 149 -17.31 -6.65 16.04
CA MET A 149 -16.11 -5.97 15.53
C MET A 149 -16.48 -4.86 14.55
N VAL A 150 -17.43 -5.07 13.65
CA VAL A 150 -17.95 -4.08 12.71
C VAL A 150 -18.55 -2.90 13.46
N ILE A 151 -19.34 -3.14 14.51
CA ILE A 151 -19.89 -2.07 15.37
C ILE A 151 -18.77 -1.30 16.11
N LYS A 152 -17.71 -1.99 16.55
CA LYS A 152 -16.56 -1.34 17.20
C LYS A 152 -15.75 -0.51 16.19
N LEU A 153 -15.50 -1.06 15.00
CA LEU A 153 -14.85 -0.36 13.90
C LEU A 153 -15.66 0.86 13.50
N ALA A 154 -16.97 0.74 13.32
CA ALA A 154 -17.85 1.88 13.02
C ALA A 154 -17.89 2.96 14.11
N LYS A 155 -17.52 2.63 15.36
CA LYS A 155 -17.42 3.58 16.49
C LYS A 155 -16.02 4.17 16.67
N GLU A 156 -14.98 3.44 16.28
CA GLU A 156 -13.61 3.95 16.21
C GLU A 156 -13.37 4.77 14.94
N LEU A 157 -14.13 4.49 13.88
CA LEU A 157 -14.36 5.44 12.82
C LEU A 157 -15.14 6.63 13.40
N PRO A 158 -14.69 7.87 13.15
CA PRO A 158 -15.50 9.04 13.45
C PRO A 158 -16.90 8.93 12.80
N PRO A 159 -17.97 9.48 13.42
CA PRO A 159 -19.32 9.38 12.86
C PRO A 159 -19.41 9.96 11.44
N PRO A 160 -20.35 9.50 10.59
CA PRO A 160 -20.61 10.09 9.28
C PRO A 160 -21.39 11.40 9.46
N SER A 161 -20.72 12.38 10.03
CA SER A 161 -21.15 13.77 10.02
C SER A 161 -19.89 14.58 9.78
N GLU A 162 -19.75 15.01 8.52
CA GLU A 162 -18.76 15.96 8.02
C GLU A 162 -17.30 15.55 8.19
N GLU A 163 -16.72 15.07 7.08
CA GLU A 163 -15.31 15.25 6.74
C GLU A 163 -14.32 15.19 7.91
N ILE A 164 -14.01 13.98 8.41
CA ILE A 164 -12.87 13.81 9.33
C ILE A 164 -11.70 13.18 8.57
N LYS A 165 -10.89 14.08 8.03
CA LYS A 165 -9.44 14.16 8.25
C LYS A 165 -8.73 12.80 8.30
N THR A 166 -8.50 12.25 7.12
CA THR A 166 -7.22 11.59 6.88
C THR A 166 -6.12 12.59 7.23
N GLY A 167 -5.13 12.16 8.01
CA GLY A 167 -4.02 13.02 8.42
C GLY A 167 -3.36 13.73 7.24
N PRO A 168 -2.59 14.81 7.48
CA PRO A 168 -2.04 15.70 6.44
C PRO A 168 -1.16 15.03 5.37
N ASP A 169 -0.85 13.72 5.50
CA ASP A 169 -0.06 12.95 4.54
C ASP A 169 -0.88 12.22 3.46
N VAL A 170 -2.13 11.79 3.68
CA VAL A 170 -2.80 10.85 2.73
C VAL A 170 -3.47 11.56 1.54
N ARG A 171 -3.76 12.87 1.64
CA ARG A 171 -4.30 13.65 0.50
C ARG A 171 -3.21 14.03 -0.53
N ARG A 172 -1.92 13.92 -0.17
CA ARG A 172 -0.80 14.29 -1.04
C ARG A 172 -0.46 13.23 -2.07
N ASP A 173 -0.83 11.97 -1.83
CA ASP A 173 -0.48 10.85 -2.72
C ASP A 173 -1.50 10.58 -3.84
N LYS A 174 -2.67 11.22 -3.81
CA LYS A 174 -3.65 11.08 -4.90
C LYS A 174 -3.27 12.01 -6.06
N PRO A 175 -3.36 11.56 -7.32
CA PRO A 175 -3.12 12.44 -8.45
C PRO A 175 -4.14 13.59 -8.44
N VAL A 176 -3.72 14.79 -8.86
CA VAL A 176 -4.62 15.94 -8.99
C VAL A 176 -5.81 15.56 -9.85
N THR A 177 -7.01 15.97 -9.44
CA THR A 177 -8.24 15.71 -10.20
C THR A 177 -8.49 16.83 -11.22
N GLY A 178 -9.35 16.57 -12.22
CA GLY A 178 -9.69 17.58 -13.23
C GLY A 178 -10.29 18.88 -12.67
N GLU A 179 -11.00 18.79 -11.55
CA GLU A 179 -11.54 19.95 -10.83
C GLU A 179 -10.43 20.76 -10.15
N GLN A 180 -9.46 20.09 -9.51
CA GLN A 180 -8.29 20.75 -8.94
C GLN A 180 -7.44 21.42 -10.02
N ILE A 181 -7.26 20.77 -11.18
CA ILE A 181 -6.56 21.35 -12.34
C ILE A 181 -7.22 22.66 -12.78
N GLU A 182 -8.55 22.73 -12.79
CA GLU A 182 -9.26 23.96 -13.19
C GLU A 182 -9.06 25.10 -12.20
N VAL A 183 -9.13 24.81 -10.89
CA VAL A 183 -8.84 25.78 -9.83
C VAL A 183 -7.38 26.26 -9.94
N PHE A 184 -6.45 25.35 -10.18
CA PHE A 184 -5.03 25.67 -10.25
C PHE A 184 -4.69 26.44 -11.52
N ALA A 185 -5.28 26.10 -12.66
CA ALA A 185 -5.11 26.83 -13.92
C ALA A 185 -5.57 28.29 -13.79
N ASN A 186 -6.67 28.53 -13.07
CA ASN A 186 -7.17 29.87 -12.81
C ASN A 186 -6.21 30.72 -11.97
N LYS A 187 -5.50 30.11 -11.02
CA LYS A 187 -4.52 30.77 -10.16
C LYS A 187 -3.15 30.91 -10.82
N LEU A 188 -2.74 29.90 -11.59
CA LEU A 188 -1.46 29.85 -12.29
C LEU A 188 -1.40 30.90 -13.41
N GLY A 189 -2.50 31.10 -14.16
CA GLY A 189 -2.61 32.19 -15.13
C GLY A 189 -1.41 32.24 -16.09
N GLU A 190 -0.75 33.40 -16.18
CA GLU A 190 0.43 33.62 -17.05
C GLU A 190 1.71 32.89 -16.61
N GLN A 191 1.76 32.43 -15.35
CA GLN A 191 2.95 31.81 -14.75
C GLN A 191 3.14 30.36 -15.19
N TRP A 192 2.20 29.81 -15.97
CA TRP A 192 2.30 28.46 -16.55
C TRP A 192 3.59 28.29 -17.38
N LYS A 193 4.03 29.34 -18.10
CA LYS A 193 5.25 29.27 -18.92
C LYS A 193 6.52 29.20 -18.07
N ILE A 194 6.48 29.74 -16.85
CA ILE A 194 7.58 29.67 -15.88
C ILE A 194 7.61 28.28 -15.24
N LEU A 195 6.44 27.69 -15.00
CA LEU A 195 6.29 26.36 -14.42
C LEU A 195 6.68 25.23 -15.39
N ALA A 196 6.36 25.38 -16.68
CA ALA A 196 6.48 24.30 -17.67
C ALA A 196 7.86 23.62 -17.72
N PRO A 197 9.01 24.33 -17.66
CA PRO A 197 10.33 23.71 -17.63
C PRO A 197 10.60 22.89 -16.35
N TYR A 198 9.97 23.25 -15.22
CA TYR A 198 10.12 22.55 -13.94
C TYR A 198 9.23 21.31 -13.84
N LEU A 199 8.21 21.20 -14.71
CA LEU A 199 7.42 19.99 -14.92
C LEU A 199 8.01 19.09 -16.02
N GLU A 200 9.23 19.38 -16.47
CA GLU A 200 9.94 18.64 -17.53
C GLU A 200 9.16 18.56 -18.86
N MET A 201 8.34 19.58 -19.15
CA MET A 201 7.62 19.68 -20.41
C MET A 201 8.58 20.01 -21.56
N LYS A 202 8.35 19.41 -22.74
CA LYS A 202 9.20 19.66 -23.91
C LYS A 202 8.94 21.05 -24.48
N ASP A 203 9.98 21.70 -25.00
CA ASP A 203 9.85 23.00 -25.70
C ASP A 203 8.84 22.96 -26.85
N SER A 204 8.68 21.81 -27.52
CA SER A 204 7.67 21.61 -28.56
C SER A 204 6.24 21.67 -28.02
N GLU A 205 6.00 21.07 -26.85
CA GLU A 205 4.69 21.06 -26.19
C GLU A 205 4.36 22.45 -25.64
N ILE A 206 5.33 23.16 -25.06
CA ILE A 206 5.16 24.54 -24.60
C ILE A 206 4.76 25.46 -25.76
N ARG A 207 5.43 25.34 -26.91
CA ARG A 207 5.08 26.11 -28.12
C ARG A 207 3.72 25.74 -28.69
N GLN A 208 3.34 24.46 -28.60
CA GLN A 208 2.04 24.00 -29.05
C GLN A 208 0.92 24.58 -28.18
N ILE A 209 1.06 24.54 -26.85
CA ILE A 209 0.12 25.15 -25.90
C ILE A 209 -0.01 26.67 -26.16
N GLU A 210 1.09 27.36 -26.48
CA GLU A 210 1.02 28.78 -26.88
C GLU A 210 0.24 29.01 -28.18
N CYS A 211 0.31 28.08 -29.13
CA CYS A 211 -0.36 28.21 -30.42
C CYS A 211 -1.85 27.81 -30.34
N ASP A 212 -2.20 26.87 -29.45
CA ASP A 212 -3.53 26.27 -29.37
C ASP A 212 -4.56 27.17 -28.68
N SER A 213 -4.12 28.13 -27.85
CA SER A 213 -5.02 29.08 -27.18
C SER A 213 -4.37 30.44 -26.98
N GLU A 214 -5.14 31.53 -27.02
CA GLU A 214 -4.71 32.87 -26.62
C GLU A 214 -4.97 33.16 -25.13
N ASP A 215 -5.87 32.40 -24.48
CA ASP A 215 -6.23 32.59 -23.08
C ASP A 215 -5.18 31.97 -22.16
N MET A 216 -4.56 32.81 -21.33
CA MET A 216 -3.54 32.41 -20.36
C MET A 216 -4.04 31.31 -19.41
N LYS A 217 -5.32 31.34 -19.03
CA LYS A 217 -5.92 30.33 -18.15
C LYS A 217 -6.10 28.99 -18.86
N MET A 218 -6.49 29.02 -20.13
CA MET A 218 -6.58 27.79 -20.93
C MET A 218 -5.19 27.19 -21.18
N ARG A 219 -4.17 28.02 -21.41
CA ARG A 219 -2.78 27.53 -21.52
C ARG A 219 -2.29 26.88 -20.22
N ALA A 220 -2.59 27.49 -19.08
CA ALA A 220 -2.31 26.91 -17.77
C ALA A 220 -3.03 25.57 -17.57
N LYS A 221 -4.30 25.47 -17.98
CA LYS A 221 -5.07 24.22 -17.93
C LYS A 221 -4.47 23.15 -18.84
N GLN A 222 -4.15 23.49 -20.08
CA GLN A 222 -3.53 22.57 -21.05
C GLN A 222 -2.18 22.06 -20.57
N LEU A 223 -1.36 22.92 -19.94
CA LEU A 223 -0.12 22.51 -19.32
C LEU A 223 -0.34 21.47 -18.22
N LEU A 224 -1.26 21.76 -17.28
CA LEU A 224 -1.51 20.88 -16.14
C LEU A 224 -2.12 19.53 -16.57
N VAL A 225 -2.97 19.53 -17.61
CA VAL A 225 -3.49 18.29 -18.20
C VAL A 225 -2.38 17.50 -18.89
N ALA A 226 -1.53 18.15 -19.69
CA ALA A 226 -0.42 17.47 -20.36
C ALA A 226 0.60 16.90 -19.36
N TRP A 227 0.86 17.63 -18.27
CA TRP A 227 1.67 17.13 -17.17
C TRP A 227 1.01 15.94 -16.45
N GLN A 228 -0.30 16.00 -16.19
CA GLN A 228 -1.04 14.88 -15.61
C GLN A 228 -0.99 13.63 -16.49
N ASP A 229 -1.11 13.79 -17.82
CA ASP A 229 -1.00 12.68 -18.77
C ASP A 229 0.42 12.11 -18.84
N GLN A 230 1.45 12.95 -18.63
CA GLN A 230 2.86 12.54 -18.62
C GLN A 230 3.24 11.77 -17.34
N GLU A 231 2.84 12.27 -16.17
CA GLU A 231 3.19 11.69 -14.86
C GLU A 231 2.20 10.59 -14.41
N GLY A 232 0.98 10.60 -14.92
CA GLY A 232 -0.08 9.64 -14.58
C GLY A 232 -0.38 9.61 -13.08
N VAL A 233 -0.07 8.49 -12.42
CA VAL A 233 -0.30 8.30 -10.97
C VAL A 233 0.62 9.18 -10.10
N HIS A 234 1.72 9.69 -10.66
CA HIS A 234 2.66 10.56 -9.95
C HIS A 234 2.34 12.05 -10.11
N ALA A 235 1.25 12.39 -10.81
CA ALA A 235 0.77 13.75 -10.95
C ALA A 235 0.12 14.24 -9.66
N THR A 236 0.86 14.25 -8.54
CA THR A 236 0.34 14.58 -7.22
C THR A 236 0.43 16.08 -6.91
N PRO A 237 -0.46 16.62 -6.05
CA PRO A 237 -0.37 17.99 -5.58
C PRO A 237 1.00 18.33 -4.98
N GLU A 238 1.65 17.36 -4.31
CA GLU A 238 2.97 17.56 -3.71
C GLU A 238 4.07 17.76 -4.77
N ASN A 239 4.06 16.97 -5.84
CA ASN A 239 5.01 17.14 -6.94
C ASN A 239 4.82 18.50 -7.63
N LEU A 240 3.57 18.93 -7.78
CA LEU A 240 3.24 20.25 -8.31
C LEU A 240 3.69 21.38 -7.38
N ILE A 241 3.47 21.26 -6.07
CA ILE A 241 3.94 22.21 -5.05
C ILE A 241 5.48 22.29 -5.05
N ASN A 242 6.16 21.15 -5.16
CA ASN A 242 7.62 21.11 -5.27
C ASN A 242 8.12 21.80 -6.54
N ALA A 243 7.45 21.64 -7.67
CA ALA A 243 7.77 22.35 -8.91
C ALA A 243 7.56 23.87 -8.78
N LEU A 244 6.45 24.30 -8.16
CA LEU A 244 6.14 25.71 -7.90
C LEU A 244 7.18 26.37 -6.99
N ASN A 245 7.60 25.69 -5.92
CA ASN A 245 8.63 26.19 -5.03
C ASN A 245 9.98 26.33 -5.76
N LYS A 246 10.34 25.36 -6.61
CA LYS A 246 11.56 25.43 -7.43
C LYS A 246 11.51 26.53 -8.48
N SER A 247 10.34 26.83 -9.03
CA SER A 247 10.15 27.90 -10.02
C SER A 247 10.05 29.30 -9.40
N GLY A 248 10.14 29.43 -8.06
CA GLY A 248 10.01 30.71 -7.36
C GLY A 248 8.57 31.21 -7.23
N LEU A 249 7.59 30.33 -7.40
CA LEU A 249 6.15 30.60 -7.27
C LEU A 249 5.63 30.13 -5.90
N SER A 250 6.34 30.48 -4.83
CA SER A 250 6.01 30.05 -3.46
C SER A 250 4.63 30.56 -3.01
N ASP A 251 4.22 31.76 -3.43
CA ASP A 251 2.91 32.31 -3.09
C ASP A 251 1.76 31.46 -3.64
N LEU A 252 1.94 30.90 -4.85
CA LEU A 252 0.99 29.95 -5.43
C LEU A 252 1.05 28.61 -4.71
N ALA A 253 2.25 28.13 -4.36
CA ALA A 253 2.40 26.90 -3.59
C ALA A 253 1.68 26.99 -2.22
N GLU A 254 1.80 28.13 -1.52
CA GLU A 254 1.10 28.39 -0.27
C GLU A 254 -0.42 28.49 -0.44
N SER A 255 -0.89 29.08 -1.55
CA SER A 255 -2.32 29.03 -1.88
C SER A 255 -2.77 27.58 -2.03
N LEU A 256 -2.06 26.76 -2.80
CA LEU A 256 -2.41 25.35 -2.99
C LEU A 256 -2.43 24.55 -1.69
N THR A 257 -1.52 24.83 -0.77
CA THR A 257 -1.55 24.20 0.56
C THR A 257 -2.76 24.65 1.36
N ASN A 258 -3.10 25.95 1.34
CA ASN A 258 -4.21 26.53 2.11
C ASN A 258 -5.59 26.19 1.53
N ASP A 259 -5.74 26.07 0.22
CA ASP A 259 -6.99 25.67 -0.44
C ASP A 259 -7.27 24.18 -0.29
N ASN A 260 -6.21 23.37 -0.14
CA ASN A 260 -6.33 21.98 0.27
C ASN A 260 -6.69 21.86 1.76
N GLU A 261 -6.25 22.80 2.62
CA GLU A 261 -6.64 22.86 4.03
C GLU A 261 -8.03 23.46 4.27
N THR A 262 -8.54 24.33 3.39
CA THR A 262 -9.85 25.00 3.55
C THR A 262 -11.01 24.30 2.81
N ASN A 263 -10.72 23.46 1.80
CA ASN A 263 -11.66 22.43 1.30
C ASN A 263 -11.50 21.10 2.10
N SER A 264 -11.13 21.19 3.38
CA SER A 264 -11.02 20.08 4.34
C SER A 264 -11.79 20.38 5.63
#